data_AF-A0A7S1LCG5-F1
#
_entry.id   AF-A0A7S1LCG5-F1
#
_cell.length_a   1.000
_cell.length_b   1.000
_cell.length_c   1.000
_cell.angle_alpha   90.00
_cell.angle_beta   90.00
_cell.angle_gamma   90.00
#
_symmetry.space_group_name_H-M   'P 1'
#
loop_
_entity.id
_entity.type
_entity.pdbx_description
1 polymer ?
#
loop_
_entity_poly.entity_id
_entity_poly.type
_entity_poly.pdbx_seq_one_letter_code
_entity_poly.pdbx_strand_id
1 'polypeptide(L)'
;GSLSESSNHETVSGLTPIVDDVLYLGSAKDVGDAAACAALGIGAHLCVAKDVAFPAHAVASDVPTLHLPLRDAADECLKEHVDTAIAFIDEQAAAGRRVVV
;
A
#
# COMPACT_ATOMS: atom_id res chain seq x y z
N GLY A 1 37.49 -5.68 8.30
CA GLY A 1 36.50 -5.43 9.36
C GLY A 1 35.66 -4.24 8.97
N SER A 2 34.37 -4.33 9.26
CA SER A 2 33.30 -3.34 9.04
C SER A 2 32.69 -3.30 7.64
N LEU A 3 31.59 -4.03 7.54
CA LEU A 3 30.50 -3.84 6.57
C LEU A 3 29.81 -2.52 6.92
N SER A 4 29.67 -1.63 5.93
CA SER A 4 28.77 -0.49 5.98
C SER A 4 27.60 -0.81 5.04
N GLU A 5 26.62 -1.56 5.54
CA GLU A 5 25.33 -1.69 4.88
C GLU A 5 24.50 -0.46 5.24
N SER A 6 24.71 0.61 4.48
CA SER A 6 23.76 1.72 4.43
C SER A 6 22.59 1.25 3.59
N SER A 7 21.55 0.70 4.23
CA SER A 7 20.26 0.51 3.59
C SER A 7 19.68 1.89 3.28
N ASN A 8 20.04 2.43 2.12
CA ASN A 8 19.33 3.54 1.52
C ASN A 8 17.94 3.02 1.17
N HIS A 9 16.98 3.25 2.06
CA HIS A 9 15.57 3.18 1.70
C HIS A 9 15.28 4.37 0.78
N GLU A 10 15.68 4.26 -0.49
CA GLU A 10 15.34 5.23 -1.52
C GLU A 10 13.82 5.30 -1.61
N THR A 11 13.27 6.46 -1.26
CA THR A 11 11.84 6.77 -1.42
C THR A 11 11.59 6.95 -2.91
N VAL A 12 11.48 5.85 -3.65
CA VAL A 12 11.09 5.88 -5.05
C VAL A 12 9.62 6.31 -5.05
N SER A 13 9.37 7.54 -5.50
CA SER A 13 8.02 8.04 -5.83
C SER A 13 7.07 8.39 -4.68
N GLY A 14 7.58 8.78 -3.50
CA GLY A 14 6.71 9.24 -2.40
C GLY A 14 6.01 8.11 -1.63
N LEU A 15 6.17 6.86 -2.07
CA LEU A 15 5.77 5.67 -1.35
C LEU A 15 6.79 5.37 -0.25
N THR A 16 6.32 5.34 0.99
CA THR A 16 7.17 5.14 2.17
C THR A 16 7.00 3.72 2.71
N PRO A 17 8.06 2.92 2.82
CA PRO A 17 7.99 1.61 3.44
C PRO A 17 7.87 1.74 4.96
N ILE A 18 7.01 0.94 5.55
CA ILE A 18 6.64 1.00 6.98
C ILE A 18 7.03 -0.28 7.70
N VAL A 19 6.93 -1.43 7.02
CA VAL A 19 7.26 -2.75 7.57
C VAL A 19 8.09 -3.50 6.55
N ASP A 20 9.37 -3.75 6.84
CA ASP A 20 10.34 -4.60 6.12
C ASP A 20 10.07 -4.77 4.61
N ASP A 21 9.88 -3.67 3.88
CA ASP A 21 9.57 -3.67 2.44
C ASP A 21 8.32 -4.47 2.00
N VAL A 22 7.44 -4.85 2.95
CA VAL A 22 6.16 -5.54 2.72
C VAL A 22 5.01 -4.54 2.62
N LEU A 23 5.00 -3.52 3.49
CA LEU A 23 3.94 -2.52 3.58
C LEU A 23 4.47 -1.14 3.20
N TYR A 24 3.78 -0.48 2.28
CA TYR A 24 4.06 0.87 1.83
C TYR A 24 2.87 1.78 2.11
N LEU A 25 3.14 3.04 2.43
CA LEU A 25 2.16 4.08 2.65
C LEU A 25 2.37 5.19 1.62
N GLY A 26 1.29 5.64 0.98
CA GLY A 26 1.35 6.63 -0.08
C GLY A 26 0.10 7.48 -0.21
N SER A 27 0.20 8.61 -0.93
CA SER A 27 -1.00 9.32 -1.36
C SER A 27 -1.59 8.66 -2.61
N ALA A 28 -2.87 8.92 -2.89
CA ALA A 28 -3.52 8.45 -4.13
C ALA A 28 -2.76 8.82 -5.41
N LYS A 29 -2.03 9.95 -5.39
CA LYS A 29 -1.18 10.38 -6.51
C LYS A 29 0.02 9.45 -6.69
N ASP A 30 0.69 9.11 -5.59
CA ASP A 30 1.90 8.28 -5.61
C ASP A 30 1.55 6.84 -5.98
N VAL A 31 0.45 6.32 -5.41
CA VAL A 31 -0.11 5.01 -5.75
C VAL A 31 -0.60 4.95 -7.19
N GLY A 32 -0.97 6.10 -7.79
CA GLY A 32 -1.35 6.21 -9.19
C GLY A 32 -0.21 6.02 -10.19
N ASP A 33 1.05 6.14 -9.75
CA ASP A 33 2.23 5.94 -10.60
C ASP A 33 2.52 4.44 -10.77
N ALA A 34 2.00 3.87 -11.86
CA ALA A 34 2.16 2.46 -12.18
C ALA A 34 3.64 2.02 -12.28
N ALA A 35 4.53 2.90 -12.75
CA ALA A 35 5.94 2.57 -12.90
C ALA A 35 6.63 2.49 -11.53
N ALA A 36 6.28 3.40 -10.62
CA ALA A 36 6.73 3.35 -9.23
C ALA A 36 6.27 2.08 -8.52
N CYS A 37 4.97 1.78 -8.59
CA CYS A 37 4.41 0.57 -7.99
C CYS A 37 5.07 -0.69 -8.54
N ALA A 38 5.31 -0.76 -9.85
CA ALA A 38 5.99 -1.89 -10.48
C ALA A 38 7.47 -2.00 -10.06
N ALA A 39 8.20 -0.88 -9.98
CA ALA A 39 9.60 -0.87 -9.55
C ALA A 39 9.76 -1.33 -8.10
N LEU A 40 8.79 -0.99 -7.25
CA LEU A 40 8.72 -1.43 -5.85
C LEU A 40 8.10 -2.83 -5.70
N GLY A 41 7.65 -3.48 -6.78
CA GLY A 41 7.03 -4.81 -6.71
C GLY A 41 5.70 -4.85 -5.93
N ILE A 42 4.96 -3.74 -5.92
CA ILE A 42 3.62 -3.67 -5.33
C ILE A 42 2.69 -4.62 -6.08
N GLY A 43 2.13 -5.57 -5.34
CA GLY A 43 1.24 -6.61 -5.86
C GLY A 43 -0.17 -6.55 -5.32
N ALA A 44 -0.48 -5.63 -4.40
CA ALA A 44 -1.80 -5.46 -3.82
C ALA A 44 -2.02 -4.02 -3.32
N HIS A 45 -3.28 -3.58 -3.34
CA HIS A 45 -3.66 -2.20 -3.02
C HIS A 45 -4.78 -2.16 -1.99
N LEU A 46 -4.59 -1.39 -0.92
CA LEU A 46 -5.60 -1.12 0.10
C LEU A 46 -5.96 0.36 0.06
N CYS A 47 -7.12 0.74 -0.46
CA CYS A 47 -7.57 2.13 -0.42
C CYS A 47 -8.47 2.35 0.80
N VAL A 48 -8.16 3.35 1.63
CA VAL A 48 -8.99 3.73 2.80
C VAL A 48 -9.81 5.01 2.57
N ALA A 49 -9.61 5.71 1.45
CA ALA A 49 -10.24 6.99 1.18
C ALA A 49 -11.59 6.81 0.44
N LYS A 50 -12.64 7.45 0.96
CA LYS A 50 -14.01 7.33 0.42
C LYS A 50 -14.18 7.81 -1.03
N ASP A 51 -13.56 8.94 -1.38
CA ASP A 51 -13.76 9.60 -2.69
C ASP A 51 -12.56 9.43 -3.63
N VAL A 52 -11.79 8.36 -3.45
CA VAL A 52 -10.63 8.03 -4.28
C VAL A 52 -10.94 6.77 -5.09
N ALA A 53 -10.89 6.92 -6.41
CA ALA A 53 -10.95 5.78 -7.32
C ALA A 53 -9.63 4.99 -7.27
N PHE A 54 -9.71 3.66 -7.40
CA PHE A 54 -8.49 2.85 -7.52
C PHE A 54 -7.69 3.24 -8.76
N PRO A 55 -6.37 3.05 -8.71
CA PRO A 55 -5.52 3.25 -9.88
C PRO A 55 -5.99 2.34 -11.02
N ALA A 56 -6.16 2.91 -12.21
CA ALA A 56 -6.60 2.16 -13.39
C ALA A 56 -5.67 0.99 -13.73
N HIS A 57 -4.37 1.10 -13.43
CA HIS A 57 -3.41 0.03 -13.65
C HIS A 57 -3.63 -1.16 -12.70
N ALA A 58 -4.06 -0.91 -11.46
CA ALA A 58 -4.35 -1.98 -10.52
C ALA A 58 -5.54 -2.82 -11.00
N VAL A 59 -6.57 -2.15 -11.51
CA VAL A 59 -7.74 -2.81 -12.12
C VAL A 59 -7.36 -3.57 -13.40
N ALA A 60 -6.51 -2.99 -14.25
CA ALA A 60 -6.10 -3.61 -15.51
C ALA A 60 -5.20 -4.84 -15.33
N SER A 61 -4.45 -4.92 -14.23
CA SER A 61 -3.53 -6.02 -13.93
C SER A 61 -4.13 -7.11 -13.05
N ASP A 62 -5.44 -7.04 -12.74
CA ASP A 62 -6.14 -7.99 -11.85
C ASP A 62 -5.44 -8.17 -10.49
N VAL A 63 -4.77 -7.10 -10.01
CA VAL A 63 -4.10 -7.16 -8.71
C VAL A 63 -5.14 -7.07 -7.59
N PRO A 64 -4.97 -7.86 -6.51
CA PRO A 64 -5.83 -7.80 -5.33
C PRO A 64 -5.99 -6.38 -4.82
N THR A 65 -7.25 -5.96 -4.66
CA THR A 65 -7.62 -4.63 -4.18
C THR A 65 -8.64 -4.75 -3.06
N LEU A 66 -8.48 -3.96 -2.01
CA LEU A 66 -9.48 -3.80 -0.95
C LEU A 66 -9.80 -2.32 -0.77
N HIS A 67 -11.09 -1.97 -0.87
CA HIS A 67 -11.57 -0.62 -0.58
C HIS A 67 -12.27 -0.60 0.77
N LEU A 68 -11.80 0.25 1.66
CA LEU A 68 -12.46 0.59 2.91
C LEU A 68 -12.81 2.09 2.82
N PRO A 69 -13.93 2.47 2.18
CA PRO A 69 -14.22 3.87 1.86
C PRO A 69 -14.59 4.67 3.11
N LEU A 70 -13.58 5.20 3.81
CA LEU A 70 -13.74 5.94 5.05
C LEU A 70 -13.60 7.44 4.81
N ARG A 71 -14.38 8.22 5.55
CA ARG A 71 -14.20 9.68 5.64
C ARG A 71 -13.06 9.98 6.60
N ASP A 72 -12.24 10.97 6.24
CA ASP A 72 -11.27 11.55 7.16
C ASP A 72 -11.99 12.51 8.13
N ALA A 73 -12.70 11.92 9.09
CA ALA A 73 -13.51 12.64 10.06
C ALA A 73 -13.48 11.91 11.41
N ALA A 74 -13.51 12.66 12.51
CA ALA A 74 -13.42 12.10 13.86
C ALA A 74 -14.62 11.23 14.26
N ASP A 75 -15.76 11.36 13.56
CA ASP A 75 -16.94 10.52 13.74
C ASP A 75 -16.87 9.19 12.98
N GLU A 76 -15.92 9.04 12.06
CA GLU A 76 -15.73 7.79 11.31
C GLU A 76 -14.88 6.80 12.12
N CYS A 77 -15.44 5.63 12.41
CA CYS A 77 -14.78 4.66 13.27
C CYS A 77 -13.81 3.77 12.48
N LEU A 78 -12.58 4.25 12.27
CA LEU A 78 -11.51 3.48 11.63
C LEU A 78 -11.31 2.09 12.27
N LYS A 79 -11.48 2.01 13.60
CA LYS A 79 -11.28 0.79 14.39
C LYS A 79 -12.10 -0.39 13.88
N GLU A 80 -13.32 -0.17 13.38
CA GLU A 80 -14.19 -1.25 12.87
C GLU A 80 -13.63 -1.93 11.62
N HIS A 81 -12.68 -1.29 10.94
CA HIS A 81 -12.11 -1.76 9.68
C HIS A 81 -10.67 -2.26 9.83
N VAL A 82 -10.05 -2.06 10.99
CA VAL A 82 -8.65 -2.43 11.24
C VAL A 82 -8.44 -3.94 11.07
N ASP A 83 -9.31 -4.77 11.64
CA ASP A 83 -9.16 -6.23 11.53
C ASP A 83 -9.27 -6.71 10.08
N THR A 84 -10.15 -6.10 9.28
CA THR A 84 -10.27 -6.40 7.84
C THR A 84 -9.05 -5.95 7.06
N ALA A 85 -8.53 -4.75 7.33
CA ALA A 85 -7.32 -4.24 6.70
C ALA A 85 -6.10 -5.12 7.01
N ILE A 86 -5.92 -5.52 8.28
CA ILE A 86 -4.84 -6.40 8.71
C ILE A 86 -4.96 -7.77 8.06
N ALA A 87 -6.14 -8.38 8.08
CA ALA A 87 -6.35 -9.70 7.46
C ALA A 87 -5.99 -9.70 5.96
N PHE A 88 -6.36 -8.63 5.25
CA PHE A 88 -5.96 -8.45 3.86
C PHE A 88 -4.44 -8.31 3.71
N ILE A 89 -3.80 -7.43 4.49
CA ILE A 89 -2.35 -7.24 4.44
C ILE A 89 -1.61 -8.56 4.70
N ASP A 90 -2.00 -9.29 5.73
CA ASP A 90 -1.40 -10.58 6.10
C ASP A 90 -1.57 -11.63 4.99
N GLU A 91 -2.76 -11.72 4.38
CA GLU A 91 -3.00 -12.63 3.25
C GLU A 91 -2.08 -12.32 2.06
N GLN A 92 -1.95 -11.04 1.71
CA GLN A 92 -1.12 -10.63 0.57
C GLN A 92 0.37 -10.79 0.87
N ALA A 93 0.81 -10.47 2.08
CA ALA A 93 2.18 -10.70 2.54
C ALA A 93 2.53 -12.19 2.52
N ALA A 94 1.62 -13.07 2.98
CA ALA A 94 1.80 -14.52 2.93
C ALA A 94 1.87 -15.04 1.48
N ALA A 95 1.21 -14.38 0.54
CA ALA A 95 1.33 -14.64 -0.90
C ALA A 95 2.61 -14.06 -1.54
N GLY A 96 3.50 -13.44 -0.75
CA GLY A 96 4.75 -12.82 -1.22
C GLY A 96 4.54 -11.49 -1.94
N ARG A 97 3.38 -10.86 -1.79
CA ARG A 97 3.06 -9.57 -2.41
C ARG A 97 3.39 -8.43 -1.46
N ARG A 98 3.84 -7.32 -2.03
CA ARG A 98 3.95 -6.04 -1.31
C ARG A 98 2.63 -5.30 -1.41
N VAL A 99 2.20 -4.72 -0.31
CA VAL A 99 0.93 -4.01 -0.18
C VAL A 99 1.19 -2.52 -0.08
N VAL A 100 0.45 -1.73 -0.84
CA VAL A 100 0.40 -0.27 -0.66
C VAL A 100 -0.94 0.13 -0.08
N VAL A 101 -0.90 1.07 0.87
CA VAL A 101 -2.06 1.71 1.51
C VAL A 101 -2.11 3.18 1.12
#